data_AF-A0A2M8S9S8-F1
#
_entry.id   AF-A0A2M8S9S8-F1
#
_cell.length_a   1.000
_cell.length_b   1.000
_cell.length_c   1.000
_cell.angle_alpha   90.00
_cell.angle_beta   90.00
_cell.angle_gamma   90.00
#
_symmetry.space_group_name_H-M   'P 1'
#
loop_
_entity.id
_entity.type
_entity.pdbx_description
1 polymer ?
#
loop_
_entity_poly.entity_id
_entity_poly.type
_entity_poly.pdbx_seq_one_letter_code
_entity_poly.pdbx_strand_id
1 'polypeptide(L)'
;MYHYRDRDTHRSLAGKALAKRRGSGKLKLKRSYTAPVRLLIRVQTKDKAFRRLEVTIKGQTSSGAQAELIKRQDVQWHMENAALTSREVYTQLNEIEVAGLEPNDQVTISTVDYTQEDQTLFLPLWAGIPEERHAASLIERGLLDTDRFYHPFGVSACASLPCPPAETICLSVQMPWQQLIGEGLLTYGYYSEAAQLIARSMNAVILNLKQQHAFYRAYHAERGVGIGERNALAGLAPLGLFLQTLGVQFLPGSRLRLSGKNPFPWPVTVKYRGLSVTRRSDQSEVTFPDGRTVALSDPSDTLVCPE
;
A
#
# COMPACT_ATOMS: atom_id res chain seq x y z
N MET A 1 2.01 12.15 10.80
CA MET A 1 1.72 11.13 9.76
C MET A 1 1.34 11.86 8.49
N TYR A 2 1.65 11.31 7.32
CA TYR A 2 1.14 11.87 6.06
C TYR A 2 -0.36 11.58 5.95
N HIS A 3 -1.08 12.44 5.22
CA HIS A 3 -2.52 12.29 5.02
C HIS A 3 -2.86 12.56 3.57
N TYR A 4 -3.91 11.90 3.09
CA TYR A 4 -4.50 12.26 1.81
C TYR A 4 -5.03 13.69 1.86
N ARG A 5 -4.93 14.39 0.74
CA ARG A 5 -5.40 15.76 0.60
C ARG A 5 -6.17 15.88 -0.70
N ASP A 6 -7.28 16.60 -0.64
CA ASP A 6 -7.96 17.01 -1.85
C ASP A 6 -7.04 17.89 -2.71
N ARG A 7 -7.07 17.68 -4.02
CA ARG A 7 -6.20 18.36 -4.99
C ARG A 7 -6.41 19.88 -4.98
N ASP A 8 -7.66 20.33 -4.89
CA ASP A 8 -8.03 21.73 -5.13
C ASP A 8 -8.08 22.54 -3.83
N THR A 9 -8.57 21.93 -2.76
CA THR A 9 -8.70 22.59 -1.45
C THR A 9 -7.49 22.38 -0.55
N HIS A 10 -6.64 21.39 -0.86
CA HIS A 10 -5.52 20.96 -0.04
C HIS A 10 -5.92 20.58 1.40
N ARG A 11 -7.17 20.15 1.63
CA ARG A 11 -7.69 19.75 2.93
C ARG A 11 -7.83 18.23 3.05
N SER A 12 -7.76 17.74 4.28
CA SER A 12 -7.94 16.32 4.63
C SER A 12 -9.25 16.15 5.42
N LEU A 13 -10.38 16.37 4.76
CA LEU A 13 -11.69 16.32 5.42
C LEU A 13 -12.16 14.87 5.62
N ALA A 14 -12.83 14.61 6.74
CA ALA A 14 -13.50 13.34 6.99
C ALA A 14 -14.73 13.16 6.09
N GLY A 15 -14.95 11.92 5.66
CA GLY A 15 -16.09 11.55 4.84
C GLY A 15 -17.41 11.63 5.60
N LYS A 16 -18.48 12.05 4.90
CA LYS A 16 -19.83 12.12 5.45
C LYS A 16 -20.83 11.57 4.44
N ALA A 17 -21.66 10.61 4.88
CA ALA A 17 -22.79 10.15 4.10
C ALA A 17 -23.82 11.30 3.95
N LEU A 18 -24.25 11.55 2.71
CA LEU A 18 -25.20 12.61 2.39
C LEU A 18 -26.58 12.04 2.08
N ALA A 19 -26.62 11.01 1.23
CA ALA A 19 -27.86 10.35 0.84
C ALA A 19 -27.61 8.95 0.29
N LYS A 20 -28.68 8.16 0.28
CA LYS A 20 -28.75 6.85 -0.33
C LYS A 20 -30.07 6.73 -1.08
N ARG A 21 -30.05 6.11 -2.27
CA ARG A 21 -31.24 5.94 -3.12
C ARG A 21 -31.19 4.60 -3.84
N ARG A 22 -32.37 4.09 -4.23
CA ARG A 22 -32.52 2.99 -5.17
C ARG A 22 -32.97 3.52 -6.53
N GLY A 23 -32.35 3.01 -7.59
CA GLY A 23 -32.59 3.39 -8.98
C GLY A 23 -32.38 4.87 -9.29
N SER A 24 -32.84 5.25 -10.48
CA SER A 24 -32.74 6.62 -10.99
C SER A 24 -33.61 7.62 -10.20
N GLY A 25 -33.28 8.90 -10.30
CA GLY A 25 -34.09 10.02 -9.84
C GLY A 25 -33.29 11.15 -9.19
N LYS A 26 -34.05 12.13 -8.66
CA LYS A 26 -33.53 13.36 -8.07
C LYS A 26 -33.46 13.27 -6.55
N LEU A 27 -32.43 13.86 -5.98
CA LEU A 27 -32.17 14.00 -4.55
C LEU A 27 -31.92 15.47 -4.24
N LYS A 28 -32.88 16.10 -3.55
CA LYS A 28 -32.74 17.48 -3.07
C LYS A 28 -32.03 17.46 -1.73
N LEU A 29 -30.79 17.96 -1.68
CA LEU A 29 -29.95 17.88 -0.48
C LEU A 29 -29.95 19.17 0.34
N LYS A 30 -30.03 20.35 -0.31
CA LYS A 30 -30.01 21.68 0.32
C LYS A 30 -29.05 21.78 1.51
N ARG A 31 -27.77 21.43 1.31
CA ARG A 31 -26.72 21.46 2.35
C ARG A 31 -25.67 22.51 2.03
N SER A 32 -25.19 23.21 3.05
CA SER A 32 -24.05 24.12 2.97
C SER A 32 -22.90 23.60 3.81
N TYR A 33 -21.67 23.90 3.39
CA TYR A 33 -20.44 23.41 3.99
C TYR A 33 -19.54 24.58 4.37
N THR A 34 -18.94 24.50 5.56
CA THR A 34 -17.98 25.49 6.05
C THR A 34 -16.65 25.48 5.28
N ALA A 35 -16.32 24.34 4.68
CA ALA A 35 -15.21 24.18 3.76
C ALA A 35 -15.72 23.50 2.47
N PRO A 36 -15.21 23.84 1.28
CA PRO A 36 -15.61 23.17 0.04
C PRO A 36 -15.35 21.66 0.12
N VAL A 37 -16.30 20.86 -0.38
CA VAL A 37 -16.23 19.39 -0.32
C VAL A 37 -16.26 18.77 -1.72
N ARG A 38 -15.46 17.73 -1.94
CA ARG A 38 -15.57 16.84 -3.10
C ARG A 38 -16.55 15.71 -2.80
N LEU A 39 -17.37 15.35 -3.78
CA LEU A 39 -18.31 14.25 -3.67
C LEU A 39 -17.71 12.94 -4.15
N LEU A 40 -18.09 11.87 -3.46
CA LEU A 40 -17.90 10.48 -3.85
C LEU A 40 -19.28 9.85 -4.03
N ILE A 41 -19.54 9.33 -5.21
CA ILE A 41 -20.79 8.65 -5.56
C ILE A 41 -20.43 7.21 -5.89
N ARG A 42 -21.08 6.29 -5.16
CA ARG A 42 -20.90 4.84 -5.32
C ARG A 42 -22.20 4.21 -5.76
N VAL A 43 -22.13 3.36 -6.77
CA VAL A 43 -23.25 2.56 -7.26
C VAL A 43 -22.94 1.09 -7.03
N GLN A 44 -23.95 0.34 -6.59
CA GLN A 44 -23.92 -1.11 -6.51
C GLN A 44 -25.10 -1.65 -7.31
N THR A 45 -24.81 -2.38 -8.39
CA THR A 45 -25.80 -3.05 -9.23
C THR A 45 -26.12 -4.43 -8.68
N LYS A 46 -27.26 -4.99 -9.09
CA LYS A 46 -27.66 -6.36 -8.71
C LYS A 46 -27.17 -7.44 -9.67
N ASP A 47 -26.75 -7.01 -10.85
CA ASP A 47 -26.30 -7.88 -11.93
C ASP A 47 -25.11 -7.24 -12.65
N LYS A 48 -24.52 -7.99 -13.57
CA LYS A 48 -23.41 -7.55 -14.43
C LYS A 48 -23.90 -6.82 -15.67
N ALA A 49 -25.21 -6.57 -15.80
CA ALA A 49 -25.73 -5.89 -16.97
C ALA A 49 -25.30 -4.43 -16.95
N PHE A 50 -25.13 -3.92 -18.15
CA PHE A 50 -24.56 -2.62 -18.38
C PHE A 50 -25.50 -1.49 -17.94
N ARG A 51 -24.97 -0.45 -17.28
CA ARG A 51 -25.72 0.77 -16.92
C ARG A 51 -25.22 1.99 -17.68
N ARG A 52 -26.14 2.80 -18.20
CA ARG A 52 -25.85 4.12 -18.79
C ARG A 52 -25.88 5.20 -17.71
N LEU A 53 -25.06 5.02 -16.67
CA LEU A 53 -25.03 5.92 -15.52
C LEU A 53 -24.66 7.34 -15.95
N GLU A 54 -25.53 8.29 -15.59
CA GLU A 54 -25.26 9.73 -15.66
C GLU A 54 -25.61 10.35 -14.32
N VAL A 55 -24.76 11.27 -13.85
CA VAL A 55 -25.00 12.01 -12.61
C VAL A 55 -24.88 13.50 -12.91
N THR A 56 -25.93 14.26 -12.60
CA THR A 56 -25.89 15.72 -12.60
C THR A 56 -25.87 16.23 -11.17
N ILE A 57 -24.87 17.03 -10.83
CA ILE A 57 -24.70 17.65 -9.51
C ILE A 57 -24.93 19.15 -9.66
N LYS A 58 -25.87 19.71 -8.89
CA LYS A 58 -26.18 21.15 -8.89
C LYS A 58 -25.88 21.74 -7.52
N GLY A 59 -25.10 22.80 -7.49
CA GLY A 59 -24.68 23.44 -6.25
C GLY A 59 -24.00 24.79 -6.46
N GLN A 60 -23.28 25.24 -5.44
CA GLN A 60 -22.39 26.39 -5.51
C GLN A 60 -20.96 25.94 -5.23
N THR A 61 -20.04 26.58 -5.93
CA THR A 61 -18.58 26.48 -5.75
C THR A 61 -18.04 27.87 -5.39
N SER A 62 -16.72 28.00 -5.21
CA SER A 62 -16.09 29.32 -5.07
C SER A 62 -16.28 30.22 -6.30
N SER A 63 -16.52 29.65 -7.48
CA SER A 63 -16.79 30.38 -8.72
C SER A 63 -18.25 30.78 -8.93
N GLY A 64 -19.15 30.38 -8.01
CA GLY A 64 -20.59 30.60 -8.13
C GLY A 64 -21.39 29.33 -8.38
N ALA A 65 -22.61 29.49 -8.89
CA ALA A 65 -23.52 28.37 -9.17
C ALA A 65 -22.95 27.46 -10.27
N GLN A 66 -22.93 26.16 -10.02
CA GLN A 66 -22.40 25.15 -10.95
C GLN A 66 -23.37 24.00 -11.14
N ALA A 67 -23.37 23.45 -12.36
CA ALA A 67 -24.07 22.23 -12.72
C ALA A 67 -23.09 21.30 -13.44
N GLU A 68 -22.61 20.28 -12.73
CA GLU A 68 -21.65 19.31 -13.24
C GLU A 68 -22.37 18.06 -13.75
N LEU A 69 -22.12 17.70 -15.01
CA LEU A 69 -22.59 16.44 -15.59
C LEU A 69 -21.43 15.45 -15.68
N ILE A 70 -21.52 14.38 -14.90
CA ILE A 70 -20.58 13.26 -14.93
C ILE A 70 -21.18 12.18 -15.83
N LYS A 71 -20.47 11.89 -16.93
CA LYS A 71 -20.90 10.92 -17.93
C LYS A 71 -20.25 9.58 -17.68
N ARG A 72 -20.77 8.54 -18.32
CA ARG A 72 -20.28 7.17 -18.18
C ARG A 72 -18.77 6.99 -18.34
N GLN A 73 -18.12 7.75 -19.23
CA GLN A 73 -16.67 7.67 -19.46
C GLN A 73 -15.84 8.07 -18.23
N ASP A 74 -16.43 8.83 -17.30
CA ASP A 74 -15.81 9.29 -16.08
C ASP A 74 -16.06 8.32 -14.89
N VAL A 75 -16.78 7.23 -15.14
CA VAL A 75 -17.19 6.26 -14.12
C VAL A 75 -16.24 5.08 -14.12
N GLN A 76 -15.64 4.80 -12.96
CA GLN A 76 -14.82 3.61 -12.77
C GLN A 76 -15.72 2.44 -12.37
N TRP A 77 -15.80 1.45 -13.25
CA TRP A 77 -16.56 0.22 -13.02
C TRP A 77 -15.63 -0.91 -12.55
N HIS A 78 -16.05 -1.61 -11.51
CA HIS A 78 -15.44 -2.84 -11.05
C HIS A 78 -16.53 -3.86 -10.70
N MET A 79 -16.77 -4.80 -11.63
CA MET A 79 -17.84 -5.79 -11.54
C MET A 79 -19.21 -5.12 -11.32
N GLU A 80 -19.94 -5.49 -10.26
CA GLU A 80 -21.24 -4.92 -9.91
C GLU A 80 -21.15 -3.59 -9.15
N ASN A 81 -19.96 -2.99 -9.06
CA ASN A 81 -19.74 -1.73 -8.36
C ASN A 81 -19.22 -0.65 -9.30
N ALA A 82 -19.63 0.59 -9.04
CA ALA A 82 -19.07 1.76 -9.70
C ALA A 82 -18.74 2.83 -8.67
N ALA A 83 -17.67 3.57 -8.92
CA ALA A 83 -17.30 4.75 -8.16
C ALA A 83 -17.00 5.91 -9.10
N LEU A 84 -17.38 7.11 -8.67
CA LEU A 84 -17.06 8.36 -9.35
C LEU A 84 -16.89 9.47 -8.32
N THR A 85 -16.03 10.43 -8.62
CA THR A 85 -15.80 11.60 -7.80
C THR A 85 -16.19 12.85 -8.58
N SER A 86 -16.73 13.86 -7.89
CA SER A 86 -16.97 15.15 -8.55
C SER A 86 -15.65 15.78 -8.96
N ARG A 87 -15.65 16.49 -10.08
CA ARG A 87 -14.53 17.31 -10.57
C ARG A 87 -14.45 18.61 -9.79
N GLU A 88 -15.60 19.17 -9.44
CA GLU A 88 -15.71 20.39 -8.64
C GLU A 88 -15.76 20.10 -7.14
N VAL A 89 -15.46 21.15 -6.37
CA VAL A 89 -15.64 21.19 -4.91
C VAL A 89 -16.75 22.17 -4.55
N TYR A 90 -17.69 21.73 -3.73
CA TYR A 90 -18.94 22.44 -3.48
C TYR A 90 -18.95 23.06 -2.08
N THR A 91 -19.32 24.34 -2.00
CA THR A 91 -19.66 25.04 -0.74
C THR A 91 -21.13 24.86 -0.39
N GLN A 92 -21.98 24.59 -1.40
CA GLN A 92 -23.39 24.28 -1.22
C GLN A 92 -23.84 23.23 -2.24
N LEU A 93 -24.68 22.28 -1.82
CA LEU A 93 -25.31 21.29 -2.68
C LEU A 93 -26.82 21.45 -2.65
N ASN A 94 -27.41 21.62 -3.83
CA ASN A 94 -28.84 21.85 -3.99
C ASN A 94 -29.55 20.56 -4.39
N GLU A 95 -29.08 19.93 -5.47
CA GLU A 95 -29.72 18.77 -6.08
C GLU A 95 -28.67 17.85 -6.71
N ILE A 96 -28.89 16.55 -6.61
CA ILE A 96 -28.18 15.54 -7.39
C ILE A 96 -29.21 14.70 -8.13
N GLU A 97 -29.05 14.58 -9.44
CA GLU A 97 -29.88 13.75 -10.31
C GLU A 97 -29.06 12.58 -10.81
N VAL A 98 -29.60 11.37 -10.65
CA VAL A 98 -28.98 10.13 -11.10
C VAL A 98 -29.88 9.50 -12.16
N ALA A 99 -29.33 9.17 -13.32
CA ALA A 99 -30.04 8.55 -14.42
C ALA A 99 -29.34 7.27 -14.89
N GLY A 100 -30.08 6.39 -15.55
CA GLY A 100 -29.55 5.16 -16.15
C GLY A 100 -29.29 4.01 -15.17
N LEU A 101 -29.91 4.06 -13.98
CA LEU A 101 -29.94 2.98 -12.99
C LEU A 101 -31.31 2.28 -12.94
N GLU A 102 -31.27 0.97 -12.76
CA GLU A 102 -32.44 0.11 -12.57
C GLU A 102 -33.02 0.28 -11.15
N PRO A 103 -34.33 0.01 -10.93
CA PRO A 103 -34.99 0.23 -9.65
C PRO A 103 -34.33 -0.45 -8.44
N ASN A 104 -33.63 -1.55 -8.66
CA ASN A 104 -32.98 -2.33 -7.60
C ASN A 104 -31.50 -1.98 -7.38
N ASP A 105 -30.89 -1.18 -8.26
CA ASP A 105 -29.53 -0.69 -8.08
C ASP A 105 -29.49 0.32 -6.94
N GLN A 106 -28.40 0.35 -6.20
CA GLN A 106 -28.24 1.21 -5.04
C GLN A 106 -27.19 2.28 -5.32
N VAL A 107 -27.54 3.54 -5.13
CA VAL A 107 -26.59 4.67 -5.17
C VAL A 107 -26.40 5.26 -3.78
N THR A 108 -25.15 5.50 -3.41
CA THR A 108 -24.74 6.15 -2.16
C THR A 108 -23.92 7.38 -2.49
N ILE A 109 -24.30 8.52 -1.92
CA ILE A 109 -23.62 9.80 -2.10
C ILE A 109 -23.00 10.19 -0.76
N SER A 110 -21.71 10.49 -0.80
CA SER A 110 -20.92 10.92 0.35
C SER A 110 -19.97 12.03 -0.05
N THR A 111 -19.41 12.74 0.92
CA THR A 111 -18.16 13.48 0.70
C THR A 111 -16.97 12.51 0.72
N VAL A 112 -15.92 12.81 -0.05
CA VAL A 112 -14.69 12.00 -0.07
C VAL A 112 -14.06 12.02 1.32
N ASP A 113 -13.60 10.84 1.77
CA ASP A 113 -12.92 10.70 3.04
C ASP A 113 -11.40 10.69 2.83
N TYR A 114 -10.73 11.76 3.29
CA TYR A 114 -9.28 11.91 3.23
C TYR A 114 -8.59 11.54 4.55
N THR A 115 -9.35 11.08 5.55
CA THR A 115 -8.83 10.66 6.86
C THR A 115 -8.46 9.19 6.91
N GLN A 116 -8.81 8.42 5.87
CA GLN A 116 -8.41 7.03 5.76
C GLN A 116 -6.89 6.90 5.62
N GLU A 117 -6.38 5.83 6.22
CA GLU A 117 -4.95 5.54 6.26
C GLU A 117 -4.69 4.17 5.65
N ASP A 118 -3.74 4.13 4.73
CA ASP A 118 -3.23 2.91 4.12
C ASP A 118 -1.72 2.93 4.02
N GLN A 119 -1.15 1.77 3.73
CA GLN A 119 0.29 1.54 3.71
C GLN A 119 1.06 2.46 2.75
N THR A 120 0.39 3.05 1.75
CA THR A 120 1.05 3.94 0.80
C THR A 120 1.48 5.27 1.45
N LEU A 121 0.90 5.62 2.60
CA LEU A 121 1.32 6.78 3.39
C LEU A 121 2.74 6.66 3.97
N PHE A 122 3.36 5.48 3.87
CA PHE A 122 4.76 5.23 4.22
C PHE A 122 5.73 5.36 3.04
N LEU A 123 5.25 5.49 1.80
CA LEU A 123 6.12 5.66 0.62
C LEU A 123 7.00 6.91 0.62
N PRO A 124 6.67 8.01 1.33
CA PRO A 124 7.62 9.10 1.51
C PRO A 124 8.94 8.64 2.18
N LEU A 125 8.92 7.59 3.02
CA LEU A 125 10.14 7.00 3.59
C LEU A 125 11.01 6.40 2.47
N TRP A 126 10.42 5.59 1.60
CA TRP A 126 11.11 5.04 0.44
C TRP A 126 11.72 6.14 -0.45
N ALA A 127 10.98 7.23 -0.64
CA ALA A 127 11.43 8.36 -1.47
C ALA A 127 12.45 9.28 -0.79
N GLY A 128 12.82 9.06 0.48
CA GLY A 128 13.76 9.92 1.20
C GLY A 128 13.22 11.35 1.46
N ILE A 129 11.90 11.52 1.51
CA ILE A 129 11.25 12.85 1.63
C ILE A 129 11.25 13.42 3.06
N PRO A 130 10.83 12.68 4.11
CA PRO A 130 10.75 13.25 5.45
C PRO A 130 12.13 13.51 6.07
N GLU A 131 12.24 14.55 6.88
CA GLU A 131 13.42 14.72 7.76
C GLU A 131 13.48 13.62 8.83
N GLU A 132 14.66 13.34 9.37
CA GLU A 132 14.92 12.23 10.31
C GLU A 132 13.91 12.16 11.46
N ARG A 133 13.61 13.29 12.11
CA ARG A 133 12.64 13.33 13.22
C ARG A 133 11.23 12.95 12.78
N HIS A 134 10.81 13.38 11.59
CA HIS A 134 9.49 13.03 11.06
C HIS A 134 9.47 11.57 10.61
N ALA A 135 10.53 11.08 9.99
CA ALA A 135 10.69 9.68 9.61
C ALA A 135 10.61 8.76 10.83
N ALA A 136 11.34 9.08 11.90
CA ALA A 136 11.27 8.33 13.16
C ALA A 136 9.85 8.28 13.71
N SER A 137 9.13 9.42 13.74
CA SER A 137 7.74 9.43 14.17
C SER A 137 6.79 8.63 13.25
N LEU A 138 7.04 8.59 11.94
CA LEU A 138 6.24 7.81 10.99
C LEU A 138 6.47 6.31 11.19
N ILE A 139 7.71 5.92 11.45
CA ILE A 139 8.10 4.52 11.64
C ILE A 139 7.61 4.04 13.01
N GLU A 140 8.06 4.67 14.10
CA GLU A 140 7.88 4.17 15.46
C GLU A 140 6.44 4.28 15.96
N ARG A 141 5.72 5.33 15.58
CA ARG A 141 4.33 5.60 16.05
C ARG A 141 3.27 5.28 15.00
N GLY A 142 3.70 4.80 13.84
CA GLY A 142 2.83 4.58 12.70
C GLY A 142 2.99 3.20 12.12
N LEU A 143 4.12 2.99 11.44
CA LEU A 143 4.39 1.75 10.74
C LEU A 143 4.50 0.54 11.68
N LEU A 144 5.17 0.72 12.82
CA LEU A 144 5.44 -0.33 13.80
C LEU A 144 4.35 -0.49 14.86
N ASP A 145 3.24 0.24 14.71
CA ASP A 145 2.09 0.14 15.61
C ASP A 145 1.31 -1.16 15.31
N THR A 146 1.29 -2.06 16.30
CA THR A 146 0.67 -3.39 16.21
C THR A 146 -0.86 -3.36 16.19
N ASP A 147 -1.46 -2.26 16.66
CA ASP A 147 -2.91 -2.09 16.63
C ASP A 147 -3.39 -1.52 15.28
N ARG A 148 -2.46 -1.20 14.37
CA ARG A 148 -2.74 -0.52 13.11
C ARG A 148 -2.23 -1.27 11.89
N PHE A 149 -0.91 -1.26 11.70
CA PHE A 149 -0.27 -1.73 10.47
C PHE A 149 0.59 -2.97 10.72
N TYR A 150 1.20 -3.10 11.90
CA TYR A 150 2.27 -4.05 12.14
C TYR A 150 1.79 -5.41 12.67
N HIS A 151 1.40 -6.30 11.76
CA HIS A 151 0.80 -7.59 12.09
C HIS A 151 1.81 -8.76 12.03
N PRO A 152 1.45 -9.97 12.53
CA PRO A 152 2.32 -11.15 12.53
C PRO A 152 2.92 -11.54 11.17
N PHE A 153 2.22 -11.26 10.06
CA PHE A 153 2.63 -11.66 8.71
C PHE A 153 3.10 -10.49 7.82
N GLY A 154 3.19 -9.27 8.35
CA GLY A 154 3.69 -8.10 7.64
C GLY A 154 2.90 -6.84 7.93
N VAL A 155 3.00 -5.86 7.04
CA VAL A 155 2.26 -4.61 7.12
C VAL A 155 0.96 -4.75 6.33
N SER A 156 -0.16 -4.48 6.97
CA SER A 156 -1.49 -4.52 6.36
C SER A 156 -1.70 -3.35 5.40
N ALA A 157 -2.61 -3.52 4.44
CA ALA A 157 -2.93 -2.47 3.50
C ALA A 157 -3.55 -1.25 4.17
N CYS A 158 -4.38 -1.41 5.20
CA CYS A 158 -5.07 -0.31 5.88
C CYS A 158 -4.83 -0.35 7.39
N ALA A 159 -4.82 0.83 8.03
CA ALA A 159 -4.61 0.96 9.47
C ALA A 159 -5.75 0.37 10.32
N SER A 160 -6.94 0.20 9.75
CA SER A 160 -8.10 -0.35 10.45
C SER A 160 -9.04 -1.03 9.47
N LEU A 161 -9.89 -1.91 9.99
CA LEU A 161 -10.93 -2.60 9.24
C LEU A 161 -12.25 -1.81 9.35
N PRO A 162 -12.70 -1.09 8.30
CA PRO A 162 -13.92 -0.29 8.40
C PRO A 162 -15.19 -1.15 8.47
N CYS A 163 -15.18 -2.32 7.82
CA CYS A 163 -16.28 -3.28 7.86
C CYS A 163 -15.81 -4.69 7.48
N PRO A 164 -16.50 -5.76 7.92
CA PRO A 164 -16.07 -7.14 7.65
C PRO A 164 -15.84 -7.49 6.17
N PRO A 165 -16.68 -7.04 5.21
CA PRO A 165 -16.43 -7.32 3.78
C PRO A 165 -15.13 -6.72 3.22
N ALA A 166 -14.53 -5.75 3.90
CA ALA A 166 -13.28 -5.14 3.47
C ALA A 166 -12.02 -5.90 3.96
N GLU A 167 -12.18 -6.97 4.75
CA GLU A 167 -11.10 -7.68 5.43
C GLU A 167 -10.00 -8.14 4.46
N THR A 168 -10.37 -8.78 3.36
CA THR A 168 -9.41 -9.30 2.36
C THR A 168 -8.62 -8.22 1.64
N ILE A 169 -9.07 -6.96 1.70
CA ILE A 169 -8.39 -5.81 1.14
C ILE A 169 -7.55 -5.13 2.23
N CYS A 170 -8.19 -4.72 3.33
CA CYS A 170 -7.58 -3.93 4.40
C CYS A 170 -6.50 -4.72 5.15
N LEU A 171 -6.73 -6.01 5.44
CA LEU A 171 -5.74 -6.88 6.09
C LEU A 171 -4.89 -7.66 5.07
N SER A 172 -4.75 -7.16 3.84
CA SER A 172 -3.83 -7.76 2.86
C SER A 172 -2.40 -7.26 3.04
N VAL A 173 -1.44 -8.17 3.05
CA VAL A 173 -0.01 -7.95 2.95
C VAL A 173 0.39 -8.20 1.51
N GLN A 174 0.89 -7.17 0.82
CA GLN A 174 1.26 -7.25 -0.59
C GLN A 174 2.76 -7.04 -0.70
N MET A 175 3.48 -8.05 -1.21
CA MET A 175 4.94 -8.07 -1.22
C MET A 175 5.59 -6.84 -1.90
N PRO A 176 5.03 -6.27 -2.99
CA PRO A 176 5.58 -5.04 -3.58
C PRO A 176 5.58 -3.86 -2.61
N TRP A 177 4.53 -3.69 -1.80
CA TRP A 177 4.49 -2.62 -0.80
C TRP A 177 5.42 -2.91 0.38
N GLN A 178 5.52 -4.18 0.81
CA GLN A 178 6.49 -4.60 1.83
C GLN A 178 7.93 -4.27 1.41
N GLN A 179 8.24 -4.46 0.13
CA GLN A 179 9.54 -4.13 -0.42
C GLN A 179 9.84 -2.63 -0.31
N LEU A 180 8.95 -1.77 -0.80
CA LEU A 180 9.16 -0.32 -0.77
C LEU A 180 9.23 0.21 0.67
N ILE A 181 8.37 -0.28 1.55
CA ILE A 181 8.40 0.08 2.98
C ILE A 181 9.72 -0.36 3.63
N GLY A 182 10.18 -1.59 3.36
CA GLY A 182 11.45 -2.09 3.87
C GLY A 182 12.64 -1.29 3.36
N GLU A 183 12.67 -0.93 2.08
CA GLU A 183 13.68 -0.03 1.50
C GLU A 183 13.66 1.35 2.18
N GLY A 184 12.48 1.86 2.51
CA GLY A 184 12.33 3.06 3.33
C GLY A 184 12.92 2.91 4.73
N LEU A 185 12.66 1.80 5.43
CA LEU A 185 13.29 1.50 6.74
C LEU A 185 14.82 1.52 6.65
N LEU A 186 15.38 0.88 5.62
CA LEU A 186 16.83 0.86 5.39
C LEU A 186 17.40 2.27 5.14
N THR A 187 16.67 3.10 4.39
CA THR A 187 17.06 4.49 4.09
C THR A 187 17.22 5.33 5.36
N TYR A 188 16.41 5.08 6.39
CA TYR A 188 16.48 5.78 7.68
C TYR A 188 17.22 5.00 8.77
N GLY A 189 17.97 3.95 8.43
CA GLY A 189 18.81 3.20 9.37
C GLY A 189 18.09 2.19 10.26
N TYR A 190 16.82 1.88 10.00
CA TYR A 190 16.01 0.91 10.74
C TYR A 190 16.24 -0.53 10.22
N TYR A 191 17.50 -0.98 10.25
CA TYR A 191 17.92 -2.28 9.70
C TYR A 191 17.31 -3.48 10.43
N SER A 192 17.17 -3.39 11.75
CA SER A 192 16.59 -4.45 12.58
C SER A 192 15.10 -4.63 12.26
N GLU A 193 14.39 -3.53 12.07
CA GLU A 193 12.96 -3.48 11.75
C GLU A 193 12.73 -3.97 10.31
N ALA A 194 13.60 -3.62 9.37
CA ALA A 194 13.57 -4.16 8.01
C ALA A 194 13.75 -5.69 8.01
N ALA A 195 14.68 -6.22 8.81
CA ALA A 195 14.87 -7.66 8.95
C ALA A 195 13.64 -8.36 9.55
N GLN A 196 13.01 -7.73 10.56
CA GLN A 196 11.77 -8.25 11.15
C GLN A 196 10.60 -8.20 10.14
N LEU A 197 10.49 -7.15 9.33
CA LEU A 197 9.47 -7.04 8.29
C LEU A 197 9.61 -8.18 7.27
N ILE A 198 10.84 -8.45 6.80
CA ILE A 198 11.12 -9.59 5.92
C ILE A 198 10.73 -10.91 6.59
N ALA A 199 11.13 -11.12 7.85
CA ALA A 199 10.81 -12.35 8.57
C ALA A 199 9.30 -12.59 8.67
N ARG A 200 8.53 -11.54 9.00
CA ARG A 200 7.06 -11.59 9.04
C ARG A 200 6.45 -11.91 7.68
N SER A 201 6.90 -11.24 6.62
CA SER A 201 6.43 -11.53 5.25
C SER A 201 6.79 -12.95 4.80
N MET A 202 7.99 -13.43 5.15
CA MET A 202 8.42 -14.79 4.85
C MET A 202 7.62 -15.84 5.62
N ASN A 203 7.17 -15.56 6.85
CA ASN A 203 6.26 -16.48 7.57
C ASN A 203 5.00 -16.77 6.76
N ALA A 204 4.44 -15.77 6.07
CA ALA A 204 3.25 -15.95 5.24
C ALA A 204 3.55 -16.80 4.00
N VAL A 205 4.66 -16.48 3.32
CA VAL A 205 5.11 -17.23 2.14
C VAL A 205 5.38 -18.69 2.51
N ILE A 206 6.14 -18.94 3.58
CA ILE A 206 6.50 -20.28 4.05
C ILE A 206 5.25 -21.08 4.42
N LEU A 207 4.29 -20.46 5.13
CA LEU A 207 3.03 -21.10 5.49
C LEU A 207 2.31 -21.65 4.23
N ASN A 208 2.17 -20.83 3.19
CA ASN A 208 1.46 -21.21 1.97
C ASN A 208 2.27 -22.16 1.08
N LEU A 209 3.60 -22.05 1.06
CA LEU A 209 4.44 -23.03 0.34
C LEU A 209 4.36 -24.41 0.98
N LYS A 210 4.28 -24.49 2.32
CA LYS A 210 4.14 -25.77 3.04
C LYS A 210 2.74 -26.38 2.89
N GLN A 211 1.69 -25.56 2.96
CA GLN A 211 0.31 -26.06 3.00
C GLN A 211 -0.34 -26.14 1.61
N GLN A 212 -0.05 -25.19 0.72
CA GLN A 212 -0.74 -25.00 -0.56
C GLN A 212 0.18 -25.15 -1.77
N HIS A 213 1.49 -25.32 -1.54
CA HIS A 213 2.53 -25.44 -2.57
C HIS A 213 2.46 -24.32 -3.61
N ALA A 214 2.16 -23.09 -3.17
CA ALA A 214 1.98 -21.96 -4.07
C ALA A 214 2.25 -20.61 -3.43
N PHE A 215 2.60 -19.66 -4.29
CA PHE A 215 2.56 -18.24 -3.98
C PHE A 215 1.14 -17.69 -4.23
N TYR A 216 0.79 -16.58 -3.59
CA TYR A 216 -0.50 -15.92 -3.78
C TYR A 216 -0.30 -14.43 -3.97
N ARG A 217 -1.21 -13.77 -4.70
CA ARG A 217 -1.12 -12.34 -4.99
C ARG A 217 -0.88 -11.48 -3.74
N ALA A 218 -1.53 -11.83 -2.63
CA ALA A 218 -1.33 -11.22 -1.32
C ALA A 218 -1.50 -12.27 -0.22
N TYR A 219 -1.26 -11.88 1.02
CA TYR A 219 -1.41 -12.74 2.20
C TYR A 219 -2.20 -12.02 3.29
N HIS A 220 -2.94 -12.74 4.11
CA HIS A 220 -3.66 -12.13 5.23
C HIS A 220 -2.69 -11.71 6.35
N ALA A 221 -2.78 -10.48 6.84
CA ALA A 221 -1.85 -9.87 7.79
C ALA A 221 -1.80 -10.59 9.15
N GLU A 222 -2.94 -11.11 9.60
CA GLU A 222 -3.04 -11.85 10.88
C GLU A 222 -3.01 -13.37 10.76
N ARG A 223 -3.58 -13.94 9.68
CA ARG A 223 -3.75 -15.39 9.50
C ARG A 223 -2.72 -16.01 8.55
N GLY A 224 -2.02 -15.19 7.77
CA GLY A 224 -1.01 -15.62 6.80
C GLY A 224 -1.56 -16.34 5.56
N VAL A 225 -2.85 -16.65 5.50
CA VAL A 225 -3.47 -17.36 4.37
C VAL A 225 -3.37 -16.56 3.06
N GLY A 226 -3.14 -17.25 1.94
CA GLY A 226 -3.06 -16.63 0.63
C GLY A 226 -4.39 -15.99 0.19
N ILE A 227 -4.29 -14.85 -0.48
CA ILE A 227 -5.42 -14.06 -1.01
C ILE A 227 -5.21 -13.85 -2.51
N GLY A 228 -6.26 -14.11 -3.30
CA GLY A 228 -6.27 -13.87 -4.75
C GLY A 228 -5.66 -15.01 -5.56
N GLU A 229 -5.07 -14.67 -6.70
CA GLU A 229 -4.57 -15.63 -7.69
C GLU A 229 -3.41 -16.47 -7.15
N ARG A 230 -3.45 -17.77 -7.45
CA ARG A 230 -2.39 -18.75 -7.15
C ARG A 230 -1.22 -18.58 -8.12
N ASN A 231 -0.01 -18.77 -7.63
CA ASN A 231 1.26 -18.60 -8.35
C ASN A 231 1.42 -17.21 -9.00
N ALA A 232 0.86 -16.19 -8.36
CA ALA A 232 1.00 -14.81 -8.82
C ALA A 232 2.41 -14.28 -8.56
N LEU A 233 2.99 -13.62 -9.56
CA LEU A 233 4.32 -12.99 -9.48
C LEU A 233 4.41 -11.95 -8.36
N ALA A 234 3.32 -11.21 -8.12
CA ALA A 234 3.24 -10.21 -7.05
C ALA A 234 3.36 -10.83 -5.63
N GLY A 235 3.23 -12.15 -5.51
CA GLY A 235 3.35 -12.89 -4.26
C GLY A 235 4.73 -13.44 -3.93
N LEU A 236 5.70 -13.27 -4.83
CA LEU A 236 7.03 -13.84 -4.65
C LEU A 236 7.76 -13.20 -3.46
N ALA A 237 8.67 -13.97 -2.86
CA ALA A 237 9.51 -13.49 -1.78
C ALA A 237 10.35 -12.27 -2.23
N PRO A 238 10.47 -11.21 -1.41
CA PRO A 238 11.16 -9.98 -1.77
C PRO A 238 12.69 -10.15 -1.64
N LEU A 239 13.30 -10.93 -2.55
CA LEU A 239 14.72 -11.27 -2.51
C LEU A 239 15.63 -10.03 -2.56
N GLY A 240 15.24 -9.00 -3.31
CA GLY A 240 15.98 -7.74 -3.40
C GLY A 240 16.10 -7.07 -2.03
N LEU A 241 14.96 -6.88 -1.34
CA LEU A 241 14.92 -6.32 0.02
C LEU A 241 15.70 -7.20 1.02
N PHE A 242 15.61 -8.52 0.90
CA PHE A 242 16.40 -9.44 1.73
C PHE A 242 17.91 -9.21 1.58
N LEU A 243 18.41 -9.15 0.35
CA LEU A 243 19.84 -8.93 0.08
C LEU A 243 20.30 -7.54 0.52
N GLN A 244 19.49 -6.51 0.29
CA GLN A 244 19.78 -5.15 0.75
C GLN A 244 19.82 -5.07 2.27
N THR A 245 18.88 -5.71 2.97
CA THR A 245 18.83 -5.75 4.44
C THR A 245 20.01 -6.53 5.01
N LEU A 246 20.43 -7.61 4.34
CA LEU A 246 21.64 -8.35 4.67
C LEU A 246 22.93 -7.52 4.42
N GLY A 247 22.83 -6.47 3.61
CA GLY A 247 23.93 -5.62 3.21
C GLY A 247 24.80 -6.24 2.11
N VAL A 248 24.22 -7.05 1.21
CA VAL A 248 24.93 -7.78 0.16
C VAL A 248 24.44 -7.33 -1.21
N GLN A 249 25.35 -6.77 -2.01
CA GLN A 249 25.06 -6.37 -3.39
C GLN A 249 26.08 -6.96 -4.36
N PHE A 250 25.63 -7.85 -5.24
CA PHE A 250 26.45 -8.40 -6.32
C PHE A 250 26.61 -7.38 -7.45
N LEU A 251 27.84 -7.20 -7.91
CA LEU A 251 28.22 -6.28 -8.97
C LEU A 251 28.88 -7.04 -10.14
N PRO A 252 28.92 -6.46 -11.37
CA PRO A 252 29.58 -7.09 -12.50
C PRO A 252 31.07 -7.37 -12.25
N GLY A 253 31.59 -8.45 -12.83
CA GLY A 253 33.01 -8.85 -12.71
C GLY A 253 33.33 -9.52 -11.38
N SER A 254 32.40 -10.30 -10.81
CA SER A 254 32.53 -10.96 -9.51
C SER A 254 32.83 -10.02 -8.33
N ARG A 255 32.51 -8.73 -8.49
CA ARG A 255 32.65 -7.73 -7.43
C ARG A 255 31.44 -7.80 -6.50
N LEU A 256 31.66 -7.45 -5.25
CA LEU A 256 30.64 -7.48 -4.22
C LEU A 256 30.76 -6.22 -3.37
N ARG A 257 29.64 -5.55 -3.10
CA ARG A 257 29.57 -4.57 -2.03
C ARG A 257 28.97 -5.21 -0.78
N LEU A 258 29.69 -5.09 0.33
CA LEU A 258 29.20 -5.41 1.66
C LEU A 258 28.94 -4.11 2.41
N SER A 259 27.84 -4.06 3.17
CA SER A 259 27.43 -2.90 3.96
C SER A 259 26.84 -3.33 5.31
N GLY A 260 27.15 -2.59 6.37
CA GLY A 260 26.64 -2.84 7.72
C GLY A 260 26.99 -4.23 8.26
N LYS A 261 26.13 -4.76 9.14
CA LYS A 261 26.23 -6.08 9.76
C LYS A 261 25.04 -6.95 9.39
N ASN A 262 25.09 -8.25 9.65
CA ASN A 262 23.91 -9.12 9.53
C ASN A 262 22.85 -8.73 10.59
N PRO A 263 21.65 -8.26 10.19
CA PRO A 263 20.60 -7.94 11.16
C PRO A 263 19.75 -9.17 11.55
N PHE A 264 19.93 -10.31 10.87
CA PHE A 264 19.21 -11.54 11.19
C PHE A 264 19.88 -12.27 12.38
N PRO A 265 19.11 -12.96 13.23
CA PRO A 265 19.66 -13.62 14.41
C PRO A 265 20.39 -14.94 14.09
N TRP A 266 20.47 -15.32 12.81
CA TRP A 266 21.19 -16.49 12.32
C TRP A 266 22.17 -16.10 11.21
N PRO A 267 23.24 -16.89 10.99
CA PRO A 267 24.14 -16.68 9.87
C PRO A 267 23.41 -16.90 8.54
N VAL A 268 23.73 -16.07 7.55
CA VAL A 268 23.13 -16.15 6.21
C VAL A 268 24.21 -16.41 5.19
N THR A 269 24.02 -17.44 4.34
CA THR A 269 24.90 -17.73 3.21
C THR A 269 24.15 -17.50 1.91
N VAL A 270 24.70 -16.65 1.04
CA VAL A 270 24.18 -16.36 -0.30
C VAL A 270 25.19 -16.84 -1.33
N LYS A 271 24.74 -17.63 -2.31
CA LYS A 271 25.59 -18.11 -3.41
C LYS A 271 25.07 -17.59 -4.74
N TYR A 272 25.94 -17.00 -5.54
CA TYR A 272 25.58 -16.44 -6.85
C TYR A 272 26.75 -16.52 -7.82
N ARG A 273 26.57 -17.21 -8.97
CA ARG A 273 27.58 -17.32 -10.03
C ARG A 273 28.98 -17.74 -9.52
N GLY A 274 29.03 -18.71 -8.62
CA GLY A 274 30.28 -19.23 -8.03
C GLY A 274 30.80 -18.41 -6.84
N LEU A 275 30.31 -17.18 -6.60
CA LEU A 275 30.57 -16.46 -5.37
C LEU A 275 29.75 -17.05 -4.22
N SER A 276 30.35 -17.13 -3.03
CA SER A 276 29.65 -17.44 -1.79
C SER A 276 29.92 -16.34 -0.77
N VAL A 277 28.88 -15.82 -0.14
CA VAL A 277 28.96 -14.78 0.88
C VAL A 277 28.28 -15.32 2.13
N THR A 278 29.03 -15.49 3.22
CA THR A 278 28.51 -15.89 4.53
C THR A 278 28.60 -14.71 5.47
N ARG A 279 27.45 -14.23 5.95
CA ARG A 279 27.30 -13.12 6.90
C ARG A 279 26.98 -13.70 8.28
N ARG A 280 27.87 -13.54 9.24
CA ARG A 280 27.66 -13.89 10.66
C ARG A 280 27.34 -12.61 11.45
N SER A 281 27.26 -12.71 12.78
CA SER A 281 26.95 -11.56 13.66
C SER A 281 27.99 -10.44 13.62
N ASP A 282 29.26 -10.81 13.50
CA ASP A 282 30.43 -9.96 13.72
C ASP A 282 31.50 -10.12 12.62
N GLN A 283 31.27 -11.02 11.67
CA GLN A 283 32.20 -11.32 10.59
C GLN A 283 31.47 -11.71 9.31
N SER A 284 32.06 -11.33 8.19
CA SER A 284 31.68 -11.72 6.85
C SER A 284 32.80 -12.50 6.17
N GLU A 285 32.42 -13.52 5.41
CA GLU A 285 33.34 -14.34 4.62
C GLU A 285 32.86 -14.37 3.17
N VAL A 286 33.77 -14.06 2.24
CA VAL A 286 33.51 -14.05 0.80
C VAL A 286 34.44 -15.04 0.13
N THR A 287 33.88 -16.07 -0.51
CA THR A 287 34.63 -17.02 -1.32
C THR A 287 34.39 -16.74 -2.81
N PHE A 288 35.47 -16.56 -3.55
CA PHE A 288 35.48 -16.32 -4.99
C PHE A 288 35.38 -17.62 -5.80
N PRO A 289 35.00 -17.55 -7.09
CA PRO A 289 34.91 -18.74 -7.95
C PRO A 289 36.21 -19.54 -8.09
N ASP A 290 37.36 -18.90 -7.85
CA ASP A 290 38.69 -19.54 -7.85
C ASP A 290 39.06 -20.19 -6.50
N GLY A 291 38.16 -20.14 -5.52
CA GLY A 291 38.35 -20.71 -4.18
C GLY A 291 39.06 -19.80 -3.19
N ARG A 292 39.53 -18.61 -3.59
CA ARG A 292 40.09 -17.63 -2.65
C ARG A 292 39.01 -17.12 -1.71
N THR A 293 39.36 -16.94 -0.43
CA THR A 293 38.45 -16.42 0.59
C THR A 293 38.99 -15.14 1.20
N VAL A 294 38.10 -14.17 1.39
CA VAL A 294 38.36 -12.94 2.13
C VAL A 294 37.45 -12.90 3.35
N ALA A 295 38.04 -12.69 4.53
CA ALA A 295 37.30 -12.51 5.78
C ALA A 295 37.36 -11.04 6.21
N LEU A 296 36.22 -10.50 6.64
CA LEU A 296 36.05 -9.10 7.01
C LEU A 296 35.31 -9.02 8.35
N SER A 297 35.77 -8.17 9.25
CA SER A 297 35.01 -7.85 10.47
C SER A 297 33.83 -6.95 10.13
N ASP A 298 32.69 -7.18 10.80
CA ASP A 298 31.49 -6.35 10.65
C ASP A 298 31.36 -5.32 11.81
N PRO A 299 30.74 -4.14 11.57
CA PRO A 299 30.14 -3.71 10.32
C PRO A 299 31.20 -3.39 9.26
N SER A 300 30.93 -3.80 8.02
CA SER A 300 31.78 -3.51 6.86
C SER A 300 31.05 -2.58 5.90
N ASP A 301 31.72 -1.60 5.31
CA ASP A 301 31.25 -0.87 4.12
C ASP A 301 32.39 -0.85 3.12
N THR A 302 32.45 -1.90 2.30
CA THR A 302 33.60 -2.13 1.43
C THR A 302 33.22 -2.79 0.12
N LEU A 303 34.00 -2.48 -0.90
CA LEU A 303 33.99 -3.15 -2.19
C LEU A 303 35.01 -4.29 -2.15
N VAL A 304 34.53 -5.52 -2.24
CA VAL A 304 35.35 -6.72 -2.33
C VAL A 304 35.49 -7.08 -3.81
N CYS A 305 36.73 -7.11 -4.30
CA CYS A 305 37.06 -7.45 -5.68
C CYS A 305 37.86 -8.77 -5.72
N PRO A 306 37.73 -9.57 -6.79
CA PRO A 306 38.74 -10.58 -7.08
C PRO A 306 40.05 -9.86 -7.38
N GLU A 307 41.13 -10.22 -6.70
CA GLU A 307 42.49 -9.78 -7.05
C GLU A 307 42.93 -10.38 -8.39
#